data_AF-A0A136NCH6-F1
#
_entry.id   AF-A0A136NCH6-F1
#
_cell.length_a   1.000
_cell.length_b   1.000
_cell.length_c   1.000
_cell.angle_alpha   90.00
_cell.angle_beta   90.00
_cell.angle_gamma   90.00
#
_symmetry.space_group_name_H-M   'P 1'
#
loop_
_entity.id
_entity.type
_entity.pdbx_description
1 polymer ?
#
loop_
_entity_poly.entity_id
_entity_poly.type
_entity_poly.pdbx_seq_one_letter_code
_entity_poly.pdbx_strand_id
1 'polypeptide(L)'
;MAHLITYEKHNRKVAPHGKEWKQYFAELLTDFIDKELFPEDIVQALTQSINKLTATTCTDHHLFKVLLKYDFNNPKILISTLDINQHFSLDNGDTYKILEKKRTRYVCVNISSNKKFLFPGVFEVYKE
;
A
#
# COMPACT_ATOMS: atom_id res chain seq x y z
N MET A 1 -15.81 -9.63 4.07
CA MET A 1 -16.43 -10.06 5.35
C MET A 1 -16.92 -8.87 6.19
N ALA A 2 -16.08 -7.91 6.57
CA ALA A 2 -16.53 -6.77 7.40
C ALA A 2 -17.74 -5.99 6.82
N HIS A 3 -17.79 -5.77 5.50
CA HIS A 3 -18.98 -5.18 4.86
C HIS A 3 -20.26 -6.00 5.05
N LEU A 4 -20.16 -7.32 4.94
CA LEU A 4 -21.31 -8.21 5.11
C LEU A 4 -21.82 -8.14 6.55
N ILE A 5 -20.92 -8.28 7.54
CA ILE A 5 -21.27 -8.19 8.97
C ILE A 5 -21.90 -6.83 9.28
N THR A 6 -21.30 -5.75 8.76
CA THR A 6 -21.86 -4.40 8.94
C THR A 6 -23.27 -4.29 8.37
N TYR A 7 -23.50 -4.86 7.19
CA TYR A 7 -24.81 -4.86 6.54
C TYR A 7 -25.84 -5.72 7.29
N GLU A 8 -25.46 -6.89 7.77
CA GLU A 8 -26.36 -7.75 8.55
C GLU A 8 -26.79 -7.11 9.87
N LYS A 9 -25.88 -6.37 10.52
CA LYS A 9 -26.14 -5.70 11.82
C LYS A 9 -26.84 -4.36 11.68
N HIS A 10 -26.49 -3.57 10.65
CA HIS A 10 -26.90 -2.15 10.54
C HIS A 10 -27.62 -1.82 9.23
N ASN A 11 -27.65 -2.74 8.26
CA ASN A 11 -28.17 -2.52 6.91
C ASN A 11 -27.52 -1.27 6.28
N ARG A 12 -28.29 -0.43 5.57
CA ARG A 12 -27.83 0.83 4.97
C ARG A 12 -27.82 2.03 5.92
N LYS A 13 -27.96 1.83 7.24
CA LYS A 13 -28.08 2.93 8.21
C LYS A 13 -26.75 3.58 8.61
N VAL A 14 -25.63 2.96 8.24
CA VAL A 14 -24.29 3.41 8.61
C VAL A 14 -23.44 3.71 7.38
N ALA A 15 -22.44 4.56 7.55
CA ALA A 15 -21.57 4.96 6.45
C ALA A 15 -20.68 3.79 5.98
N PRO A 16 -20.44 3.64 4.67
CA PRO A 16 -19.45 2.69 4.17
C PRO A 16 -18.07 3.05 4.71
N HIS A 17 -17.32 2.05 5.20
CA HIS A 17 -16.03 2.25 5.89
C HIS A 17 -16.11 3.20 7.10
N GLY A 18 -17.30 3.38 7.67
CA GLY A 18 -17.57 4.15 8.89
C GLY A 18 -17.09 3.44 10.15
N LYS A 19 -17.49 3.98 11.31
CA LYS A 19 -17.04 3.50 12.62
C LYS A 19 -17.37 2.01 12.85
N GLU A 20 -18.58 1.61 12.51
CA GLU A 20 -19.10 0.25 12.69
C GLU A 20 -18.33 -0.74 11.81
N TRP A 21 -18.09 -0.38 10.56
CA TRP A 21 -17.28 -1.20 9.66
C TRP A 21 -15.85 -1.35 10.15
N LYS A 22 -15.22 -0.26 10.61
CA LYS A 22 -13.84 -0.29 11.14
C LYS A 22 -13.73 -1.18 12.36
N GLN A 23 -14.74 -1.14 13.24
CA GLN A 23 -14.82 -2.01 14.40
C GLN A 23 -14.85 -3.49 13.98
N TYR A 24 -15.81 -3.90 13.13
CA TYR A 24 -15.89 -5.29 12.70
C TYR A 24 -14.68 -5.75 11.89
N PHE A 25 -14.07 -4.85 11.12
CA PHE A 25 -12.83 -5.16 10.41
C PHE A 25 -11.66 -5.41 11.37
N ALA A 26 -11.52 -4.59 12.41
CA ALA A 26 -10.51 -4.76 13.44
C ALA A 26 -10.73 -6.05 14.25
N GLU A 27 -11.97 -6.35 14.65
CA GLU A 27 -12.33 -7.60 15.35
C GLU A 27 -11.93 -8.81 14.51
N LEU A 28 -12.39 -8.88 13.25
CA LEU A 28 -12.03 -9.98 12.35
C LEU A 28 -10.52 -10.12 12.18
N LEU A 29 -9.81 -9.01 11.95
CA LEU A 29 -8.36 -9.07 11.73
C LEU A 29 -7.62 -9.54 12.98
N THR A 30 -8.06 -9.13 14.17
CA THR A 30 -7.52 -9.59 15.45
C THR A 30 -7.69 -11.11 15.59
N ASP A 31 -8.87 -11.64 15.26
CA ASP A 31 -9.12 -13.09 15.29
C ASP A 31 -8.19 -13.88 14.35
N PHE A 32 -7.74 -13.28 13.25
CA PHE A 32 -6.77 -13.91 12.34
C PHE A 32 -5.32 -13.80 12.85
N ILE A 33 -4.98 -12.70 13.51
CA ILE A 33 -3.67 -12.50 14.13
C ILE A 33 -3.48 -13.52 15.27
N ASP A 34 -4.49 -13.69 16.12
CA ASP A 34 -4.46 -14.60 17.28
C ASP A 34 -4.37 -16.09 16.91
N LYS A 35 -4.64 -16.43 15.63
CA LYS A 35 -4.46 -17.79 15.11
C LYS A 35 -3.01 -18.12 14.76
N GLU A 36 -2.07 -17.21 15.00
CA GLU A 36 -0.63 -17.39 14.74
C GLU A 36 -0.31 -17.81 13.29
N LEU A 37 -1.15 -17.37 12.35
CA LEU A 37 -1.03 -17.71 10.92
C LEU A 37 0.03 -16.86 10.21
N PHE A 38 0.40 -15.73 10.80
CA PHE A 38 1.28 -14.75 10.18
C PHE A 38 2.68 -14.77 10.83
N PRO A 39 3.74 -14.56 10.02
CA PRO A 39 5.05 -14.23 10.53
C PRO A 39 5.04 -13.01 11.47
N GLU A 40 6.00 -12.97 12.39
CA GLU A 40 6.05 -11.95 13.45
C GLU A 40 6.06 -10.52 12.92
N ASP A 41 6.79 -10.24 11.84
CA ASP A 41 6.86 -8.88 11.28
C ASP A 41 5.54 -8.43 10.64
N ILE A 42 4.77 -9.36 10.05
CA ILE A 42 3.40 -9.10 9.58
C ILE A 42 2.48 -8.83 10.77
N VAL A 43 2.55 -9.63 11.84
CA VAL A 43 1.74 -9.41 13.05
C VAL A 43 2.00 -8.02 13.62
N GLN A 44 3.27 -7.66 13.85
CA GLN A 44 3.64 -6.35 14.37
C GLN A 44 3.13 -5.20 13.49
N ALA A 45 3.28 -5.32 12.17
CA ALA A 45 2.80 -4.31 11.24
C ALA A 45 1.27 -4.17 11.27
N LEU A 46 0.54 -5.30 11.24
CA LEU A 46 -0.92 -5.29 11.30
C LEU A 46 -1.44 -4.71 12.61
N THR A 47 -0.86 -5.06 13.75
CA THR A 47 -1.25 -4.53 15.07
C THR A 47 -1.04 -3.01 15.15
N GLN A 48 0.03 -2.48 14.56
CA GLN A 48 0.25 -1.03 14.48
C GLN A 48 -0.78 -0.33 13.58
N SER A 49 -1.11 -0.97 12.45
CA SER A 49 -2.06 -0.43 11.48
C SER A 49 -3.51 -0.54 11.96
N ILE A 50 -3.85 -1.49 12.83
CA ILE A 50 -5.25 -1.90 13.11
C ILE A 50 -6.17 -0.74 13.51
N ASN A 51 -5.63 0.19 14.30
CA ASN A 51 -6.34 1.36 14.81
C ASN A 51 -6.48 2.49 13.76
N LYS A 52 -5.73 2.42 12.66
CA LYS A 52 -5.68 3.40 11.57
C LYS A 52 -6.17 2.83 10.24
N LEU A 53 -6.59 1.57 10.19
CA LEU A 53 -6.96 0.87 8.95
C LEU A 53 -8.04 1.66 8.20
N THR A 54 -7.65 2.14 7.03
CA THR A 54 -8.56 2.51 5.95
C THR A 54 -8.78 1.26 5.09
N ALA A 55 -9.79 1.26 4.23
CA ALA A 55 -10.05 0.15 3.32
C ALA A 55 -8.93 -0.12 2.28
N THR A 56 -7.85 0.67 2.30
CA THR A 56 -6.76 0.63 1.33
C THR A 56 -5.41 0.47 2.02
N THR A 57 -4.80 -0.70 1.85
CA THR A 57 -3.48 -1.06 2.40
C THR A 57 -2.37 -0.09 1.97
N CYS A 58 -2.45 0.47 0.75
CA CYS A 58 -1.43 1.38 0.21
C CYS A 58 -1.28 2.70 0.99
N THR A 59 -2.24 3.02 1.88
CA THR A 59 -2.17 4.22 2.71
C THR A 59 -1.16 4.06 3.86
N ASP A 60 -0.96 2.82 4.31
CA ASP A 60 0.03 2.49 5.32
C ASP A 60 1.31 1.99 4.64
N HIS A 61 2.27 2.91 4.45
CA HIS A 61 3.53 2.58 3.82
C HIS A 61 4.36 1.55 4.60
N HIS A 62 4.17 1.43 5.91
CA HIS A 62 4.92 0.46 6.71
C HIS A 62 4.36 -0.94 6.47
N LEU A 63 3.05 -1.11 6.63
CA LEU A 63 2.38 -2.38 6.37
C LEU A 63 2.59 -2.84 4.93
N PHE A 64 2.45 -1.94 3.95
CA PHE A 64 2.68 -2.28 2.54
C PHE A 64 4.08 -2.82 2.29
N LYS A 65 5.12 -2.18 2.86
CA LYS A 65 6.52 -2.64 2.71
C LYS A 65 6.76 -3.99 3.36
N VAL A 66 6.16 -4.26 4.52
CA VAL A 66 6.28 -5.55 5.19
C VAL A 66 5.64 -6.65 4.34
N LEU A 67 4.42 -6.42 3.85
CA LEU A 67 3.72 -7.37 2.98
C LEU A 67 4.49 -7.65 1.68
N LEU A 68 5.13 -6.62 1.09
CA LEU A 68 5.91 -6.78 -0.14
C LEU A 68 7.09 -7.76 0.01
N LYS A 69 7.64 -7.94 1.22
CA LYS A 69 8.72 -8.93 1.46
C LYS A 69 8.29 -10.37 1.18
N TYR A 70 6.99 -10.63 1.22
CA TYR A 70 6.38 -11.95 1.02
C TYR A 70 5.89 -12.15 -0.41
N ASP A 71 6.10 -11.18 -1.31
CA ASP A 71 5.77 -11.26 -2.72
C ASP A 71 6.98 -11.71 -3.55
N PHE A 72 7.34 -12.99 -3.42
CA PHE A 72 8.61 -13.54 -3.92
C PHE A 72 8.75 -13.53 -5.46
N ASN A 73 7.64 -13.45 -6.19
CA ASN A 73 7.63 -13.51 -7.65
C ASN A 73 7.49 -12.12 -8.29
N ASN A 74 7.57 -11.05 -7.50
CA ASN A 74 7.39 -9.71 -8.01
C ASN A 74 8.72 -9.15 -8.54
N PRO A 75 8.84 -8.92 -9.87
CA PRO A 75 10.05 -8.37 -10.46
C PRO A 75 10.21 -6.87 -10.19
N LYS A 76 9.20 -6.21 -9.62
CA LYS A 76 9.18 -4.77 -9.39
C LYS A 76 9.84 -4.40 -8.07
N ILE A 77 10.35 -3.18 -8.04
CA ILE A 77 10.92 -2.56 -6.84
C ILE A 77 10.16 -1.28 -6.52
N LEU A 78 10.30 -0.79 -5.28
CA LEU A 78 9.73 0.50 -4.92
C LEU A 78 10.56 1.63 -5.52
N ILE A 79 9.91 2.64 -6.09
CA ILE A 79 10.61 3.84 -6.57
C ILE A 79 11.45 4.51 -5.46
N SER A 80 11.06 4.32 -4.19
CA SER A 80 11.84 4.84 -3.06
C SER A 80 13.19 4.17 -2.81
N THR A 81 13.49 3.04 -3.47
CA THR A 81 14.81 2.39 -3.44
C THR A 81 15.73 2.84 -4.58
N LEU A 82 15.25 3.70 -5.47
CA LEU A 82 16.02 4.26 -6.57
C LEU A 82 16.62 5.62 -6.19
N ASP A 83 17.82 5.89 -6.68
CA ASP A 83 18.52 7.15 -6.50
C ASP A 83 18.02 8.24 -7.44
N ILE A 84 18.27 9.50 -7.07
CA ILE A 84 18.03 10.64 -7.97
C ILE A 84 18.85 10.44 -9.25
N ASN A 85 18.27 10.78 -10.39
CA ASN A 85 18.77 10.57 -11.75
C ASN A 85 18.75 9.13 -12.28
N GLN A 86 18.31 8.13 -11.50
CA GLN A 86 18.08 6.79 -12.04
C GLN A 86 16.83 6.74 -12.91
N HIS A 87 16.85 5.80 -13.86
CA HIS A 87 15.74 5.50 -14.75
C HIS A 87 14.95 4.29 -14.25
N PHE A 88 13.67 4.25 -14.59
CA PHE A 88 12.79 3.13 -14.34
C PHE A 88 11.71 3.08 -15.41
N SER A 89 11.11 1.91 -15.59
CA SER A 89 10.02 1.71 -16.52
C SER A 89 8.74 1.25 -15.83
N LEU A 90 7.61 1.52 -16.48
CA LEU A 90 6.28 1.06 -16.09
C LEU A 90 5.84 -0.13 -16.95
N ASP A 91 4.77 -0.82 -16.55
CA ASP A 91 4.24 -1.99 -17.28
C ASP A 91 3.87 -1.70 -18.74
N ASN A 92 3.54 -0.44 -19.05
CA ASN A 92 3.22 0.00 -20.41
C ASN A 92 4.47 0.29 -21.28
N GLY A 93 5.67 0.10 -20.74
CA GLY A 93 6.95 0.37 -21.41
C GLY A 93 7.41 1.82 -21.35
N ASP A 94 6.68 2.73 -20.69
CA ASP A 94 7.12 4.11 -20.53
C ASP A 94 8.30 4.20 -19.55
N THR A 95 9.38 4.85 -19.99
CA THR A 95 10.57 5.13 -19.16
C THR A 95 10.50 6.52 -18.53
N TYR A 96 10.94 6.59 -17.28
CA TYR A 96 10.99 7.81 -16.48
C TYR A 96 12.36 7.95 -15.81
N LYS A 97 12.75 9.18 -15.50
CA LYS A 97 13.92 9.51 -14.68
C LYS A 97 13.52 10.25 -13.42
N ILE A 98 14.08 9.86 -12.28
CA ILE A 98 13.85 10.55 -11.00
C ILE A 98 14.63 11.87 -10.99
N LEU A 99 13.92 12.98 -10.73
CA LEU A 99 14.52 14.32 -10.65
C LEU A 99 14.76 14.78 -9.22
N GLU A 100 13.76 14.59 -8.35
CA GLU A 100 13.87 14.99 -6.95
C GLU A 100 12.89 14.20 -6.08
N LYS A 101 13.21 14.15 -4.79
CA LYS A 101 12.33 13.60 -3.76
C LYS A 101 11.64 14.74 -3.01
N LYS A 102 10.31 14.71 -2.98
CA LYS A 102 9.48 15.49 -2.04
C LYS A 102 9.16 14.64 -0.81
N ARG A 103 8.36 15.17 0.12
CA ARG A 103 8.05 14.52 1.41
C ARG A 103 7.71 13.02 1.30
N THR A 104 6.72 12.67 0.47
CA THR A 104 6.26 11.27 0.28
C THR A 104 6.19 10.86 -1.20
N ARG A 105 6.62 11.74 -2.09
CA ARG A 105 6.45 11.62 -3.54
C ARG A 105 7.78 11.89 -4.24
N TYR A 106 7.99 11.25 -5.39
CA TYR A 106 9.12 11.48 -6.27
C TYR A 106 8.64 12.23 -7.51
N VAL A 107 9.36 13.31 -7.86
CA VAL A 107 9.15 13.99 -9.13
C VAL A 107 9.97 13.26 -10.17
N CYS A 108 9.29 12.79 -11.21
CA CYS A 108 9.90 12.04 -12.29
C CYS A 108 9.55 12.69 -13.62
N VAL A 109 10.46 12.66 -14.57
CA VAL A 109 10.21 13.10 -15.95
C VAL A 109 10.08 11.89 -16.84
N ASN A 110 9.03 11.85 -17.65
CA ASN A 110 8.88 10.84 -18.71
C ASN A 110 9.85 11.17 -19.86
N ILE A 111 10.63 10.20 -20.30
CA ILE A 111 11.72 10.43 -21.26
C ILE A 111 11.20 10.79 -22.66
N SER A 112 10.09 10.19 -23.10
CA SER A 112 9.55 10.42 -24.44
C SER A 112 8.82 11.77 -24.56
N SER A 113 8.04 12.15 -23.55
CA SER A 113 7.20 13.35 -23.58
C SER A 113 7.78 14.57 -22.85
N ASN A 114 8.86 14.40 -22.09
CA ASN A 114 9.46 15.42 -21.22
C ASN A 114 8.49 16.02 -20.16
N LYS A 115 7.37 15.34 -19.89
CA LYS A 115 6.37 15.75 -18.89
C LYS A 115 6.78 15.26 -17.49
N LYS A 116 6.50 16.08 -16.47
CA LYS A 116 6.76 15.75 -15.06
C LYS A 116 5.54 15.11 -14.39
N PHE A 117 5.79 14.10 -13.55
CA PHE A 117 4.79 13.33 -12.81
C PHE A 117 5.21 13.14 -11.35
N LEU A 118 4.25 12.85 -10.48
CA LEU A 118 4.46 12.62 -9.05
C LEU A 118 4.10 11.19 -8.66
N PHE A 119 5.10 10.38 -8.37
CA PHE A 119 4.92 8.99 -7.95
C PHE A 119 4.99 8.86 -6.42
N PRO A 120 4.07 8.13 -5.77
CA PRO A 120 4.21 7.73 -4.35
C PRO A 120 5.51 6.95 -4.12
N GLY A 121 6.15 7.11 -2.96
CA GLY A 121 7.38 6.35 -2.66
C GLY A 121 7.21 4.83 -2.61
N VAL A 122 5.98 4.36 -2.38
CA VAL A 122 5.60 2.94 -2.41
C VAL A 122 5.14 2.47 -3.80
N PHE A 123 5.27 3.30 -4.83
CA PHE A 123 4.92 2.90 -6.19
C PHE A 123 5.94 1.90 -6.73
N GLU A 124 5.44 0.80 -7.30
CA GLU A 124 6.25 -0.29 -7.83
C GLU A 124 6.62 -0.03 -9.30
N VAL A 125 7.90 -0.23 -9.63
CA VAL A 125 8.50 0.07 -10.94
C VAL A 125 9.50 -1.01 -11.32
N TYR A 126 9.82 -1.13 -12.61
CA TYR A 126 10.95 -1.95 -13.06
C TYR A 126 12.22 -1.10 -13.06
N LYS A 127 13.29 -1.65 -12.50
CA LYS A 127 14.62 -1.05 -12.59
C LYS A 127 15.19 -1.30 -13.99
N GLU A 128 15.66 -0.25 -14.65
CA GLU A 128 16.47 -0.35 -15.88
C GLU A 128 17.95 -0.64 -15.58
#